data_AF-A0A3N5TIE3-F1
#
_entry.id   AF-A0A3N5TIE3-F1
#
_cell.length_a   1.000
_cell.length_b   1.000
_cell.length_c   1.000
_cell.angle_alpha   90.00
_cell.angle_beta   90.00
_cell.angle_gamma   90.00
#
_symmetry.space_group_name_H-M   'P 1'
#
loop_
_entity.id
_entity.type
_entity.pdbx_description
1 polymer ?
#
loop_
_entity_poly.entity_id
_entity_poly.type
_entity_poly.pdbx_seq_one_letter_code
_entity_poly.pdbx_strand_id
1 'polypeptide(L)'
;MQNKRDRQELSRLRSTLRDRLAELRRVLKVVFGRSVLVKGNVYELARKCGKPNCICTRGELHRSMVLTWSEKGKSRLLSIPSGRVVEVKKKSEEYLRFRRARARVTEIHREILGVMDRIEKLRREEPLR
;
A
#
# COMPACT_ATOMS: atom_id res chain seq x y z
N MET A 1 31.85 -16.87 26.70
CA MET A 1 31.79 -17.90 25.64
C MET A 1 30.32 -18.16 25.28
N GLN A 2 29.90 -17.86 24.06
CA GLN A 2 28.49 -17.94 23.67
C GLN A 2 27.98 -19.41 23.56
N ASN A 3 26.92 -19.77 24.29
CA ASN A 3 26.38 -21.13 24.31
C ASN A 3 25.86 -21.54 22.91
N LYS A 4 25.80 -22.85 22.60
CA LYS A 4 25.27 -23.42 21.34
C LYS A 4 23.88 -22.87 20.99
N ARG A 5 23.04 -22.62 22.01
CA ARG A 5 21.69 -22.05 21.84
C ARG A 5 21.74 -20.62 21.28
N ASP A 6 22.55 -19.75 21.84
CA ASP A 6 22.71 -18.37 21.39
C ASP A 6 23.28 -18.30 19.97
N ARG A 7 24.23 -19.18 19.64
CA ARG A 7 24.78 -19.29 18.27
C ARG A 7 23.69 -19.67 17.26
N GLN A 8 22.81 -20.60 17.62
CA GLN A 8 21.67 -20.97 16.77
C GLN A 8 20.65 -19.83 16.64
N GLU A 9 20.36 -19.11 17.72
CA GLU A 9 19.45 -17.97 17.69
C GLU A 9 20.00 -16.82 16.83
N LEU A 10 21.29 -16.47 16.99
CA LEU A 10 21.95 -15.47 16.15
C LEU A 10 21.93 -15.86 14.66
N SER A 11 22.13 -17.15 14.34
CA SER A 11 22.03 -17.64 12.96
C SER A 11 20.62 -17.44 12.39
N ARG A 12 19.58 -17.78 13.17
CA ARG A 12 18.18 -17.56 12.78
C ARG A 12 17.87 -16.08 12.56
N LEU A 13 18.27 -15.21 13.49
CA LEU A 13 18.06 -13.75 13.39
C LEU A 13 18.73 -13.16 12.13
N ARG A 14 19.96 -13.60 11.81
CA ARG A 14 20.64 -13.19 10.57
C ARG A 14 19.93 -13.68 9.32
N SER A 15 19.35 -14.88 9.35
CA SER A 15 18.51 -15.37 8.25
C SER A 15 17.28 -14.49 8.07
N THR A 16 16.55 -14.22 9.15
CA THR A 16 15.38 -13.33 9.12
C THR A 16 15.73 -11.94 8.57
N LEU A 17 16.86 -11.37 8.96
CA LEU A 17 17.32 -10.08 8.43
C LEU A 17 17.52 -10.13 6.91
N ARG A 18 18.17 -11.18 6.39
CA ARG A 18 18.35 -11.39 4.94
C ARG A 18 17.01 -11.51 4.21
N ASP A 19 16.06 -12.24 4.79
CA ASP A 19 14.72 -12.41 4.22
C ASP A 19 13.97 -11.06 4.12
N ARG A 20 14.06 -10.23 5.17
CA ARG A 20 13.46 -8.88 5.19
C ARG A 20 14.12 -7.92 4.21
N LEU A 21 15.44 -7.99 4.03
CA LEU A 21 16.13 -7.21 3.00
C LEU A 21 15.72 -7.64 1.58
N ALA A 22 15.58 -8.95 1.34
CA ALA A 22 15.11 -9.47 0.06
C ALA A 22 13.65 -9.06 -0.22
N GLU A 23 12.79 -9.08 0.80
CA GLU A 23 11.42 -8.58 0.70
C GLU A 23 11.38 -7.08 0.44
N LEU A 24 12.16 -6.27 1.16
CA LEU A 24 12.25 -4.83 0.95
C LEU A 24 12.62 -4.51 -0.50
N ARG A 25 13.63 -5.20 -1.03
CA ARG A 25 14.04 -5.04 -2.44
C ARG A 25 12.91 -5.36 -3.41
N ARG A 26 12.11 -6.40 -3.14
CA ARG A 26 10.95 -6.76 -3.97
C ARG A 26 9.86 -5.68 -3.92
N VAL A 27 9.51 -5.21 -2.72
CA VAL A 27 8.47 -4.19 -2.54
C VAL A 27 8.86 -2.86 -3.20
N LEU A 28 10.13 -2.46 -3.07
CA LEU A 28 10.64 -1.23 -3.68
C LEU A 28 10.57 -1.23 -5.21
N LYS A 29 10.50 -2.39 -5.88
CA LYS A 29 10.30 -2.45 -7.35
C LYS A 29 9.06 -1.67 -7.80
N VAL A 30 7.99 -1.66 -6.99
CA VAL A 30 6.76 -0.91 -7.28
C VAL A 30 7.01 0.59 -7.31
N VAL A 31 7.89 1.10 -6.45
CA VAL A 31 8.20 2.53 -6.32
C VAL A 31 8.96 3.05 -7.54
N PHE A 32 9.76 2.19 -8.20
CA PHE A 32 10.47 2.54 -9.43
C PHE A 32 9.60 2.54 -10.70
N GLY A 33 8.30 2.27 -10.57
CA GLY A 33 7.35 2.40 -11.68
C GLY A 33 7.27 3.84 -12.22
N ARG A 34 7.02 3.98 -13.53
CA ARG A 34 6.92 5.29 -14.21
C ARG A 34 5.48 5.73 -14.48
N SER A 35 4.50 4.91 -14.12
CA SER A 35 3.09 5.17 -14.35
C SER A 35 2.63 6.40 -13.57
N VAL A 36 1.83 7.24 -14.22
CA VAL A 36 1.10 8.31 -13.52
C VAL A 36 0.14 7.69 -12.50
N LEU A 37 0.07 8.28 -11.31
CA LEU A 37 -0.75 7.78 -10.20
C LEU A 37 -1.96 8.70 -10.01
N VAL A 38 -3.15 8.12 -9.91
CA VAL A 38 -4.38 8.87 -9.60
C VAL A 38 -4.91 8.42 -8.25
N LYS A 39 -4.99 9.33 -7.28
CA LYS A 39 -5.60 9.01 -5.99
C LYS A 39 -7.11 8.80 -6.14
N GLY A 40 -7.59 7.68 -5.63
CA GLY A 40 -9.01 7.39 -5.49
C GLY A 40 -9.39 6.00 -5.99
N ASN A 41 -10.67 5.67 -5.88
CA ASN A 41 -11.25 4.41 -6.37
C ASN A 41 -12.22 4.69 -7.51
N VAL A 42 -12.22 3.83 -8.52
CA VAL A 42 -13.13 3.91 -9.66
C VAL A 42 -14.23 2.87 -9.53
N TYR A 43 -15.50 3.29 -9.56
CA TYR A 43 -16.65 2.39 -9.51
C TYR A 43 -17.87 2.94 -10.28
N GLU A 44 -18.87 2.10 -10.52
CA GLU A 44 -20.15 2.51 -11.12
C GLU A 44 -21.09 3.05 -10.04
N LEU A 45 -21.52 4.30 -10.19
CA LEU A 45 -22.55 4.91 -9.35
C LEU A 45 -23.91 4.85 -10.05
N ALA A 46 -24.88 4.20 -9.41
CA ALA A 46 -26.28 4.19 -9.81
C ALA A 46 -27.11 5.10 -8.89
N ARG A 47 -27.80 6.11 -9.43
CA ARG A 47 -28.64 7.04 -8.64
C ARG A 47 -29.75 7.72 -9.44
N LYS A 48 -30.70 8.37 -8.76
CA LYS A 48 -31.57 9.38 -9.37
C LYS A 48 -30.81 10.70 -9.49
N CYS A 49 -30.82 11.33 -10.67
CA CYS A 49 -30.01 12.52 -10.94
C CYS A 49 -30.81 13.84 -10.99
N GLY A 50 -32.14 13.78 -10.95
CA GLY A 50 -33.02 14.96 -10.97
C GLY A 50 -33.17 15.64 -12.35
N LYS A 51 -32.46 15.19 -13.39
CA LYS A 51 -32.65 15.70 -14.75
C LYS A 51 -33.96 15.18 -15.35
N PRO A 52 -34.82 16.05 -15.92
CA PRO A 52 -36.16 15.67 -16.38
C PRO A 52 -36.12 14.60 -17.49
N ASN A 53 -35.10 14.66 -18.35
CA ASN A 53 -34.98 13.77 -19.51
C ASN A 53 -34.09 12.53 -19.28
N CYS A 54 -33.75 12.21 -18.03
CA CYS A 54 -32.89 11.07 -17.73
C CYS A 54 -33.69 9.78 -17.60
N ILE A 55 -33.09 8.63 -17.94
CA ILE A 55 -33.69 7.29 -17.74
C ILE A 55 -34.16 7.06 -16.29
N CYS A 56 -33.59 7.77 -15.31
CA CYS A 56 -34.01 7.72 -13.91
C CYS A 56 -35.40 8.26 -13.61
N THR A 57 -35.99 9.03 -14.53
CA THR A 57 -37.41 9.43 -14.43
C THR A 57 -38.35 8.36 -14.96
N ARG A 58 -37.84 7.37 -15.71
CA ARG A 58 -38.60 6.28 -16.35
C ARG A 58 -38.51 4.94 -15.59
N GLY A 59 -37.92 4.94 -14.39
CA GLY A 59 -37.79 3.75 -13.54
C GLY A 59 -36.38 3.14 -13.45
N GLU A 60 -35.46 3.51 -14.34
CA GLU A 60 -34.09 2.95 -14.38
C GLU A 60 -33.03 3.89 -13.79
N LEU A 61 -32.24 3.44 -12.81
CA LEU A 61 -31.21 4.31 -12.21
C LEU A 61 -30.17 4.78 -13.25
N HIS A 62 -29.84 6.07 -13.19
CA HIS A 62 -28.72 6.62 -13.96
C HIS A 62 -27.43 5.99 -13.47
N ARG A 63 -26.69 5.33 -14.36
CA ARG A 63 -25.37 4.75 -14.11
C ARG A 63 -24.26 5.62 -14.71
N SER A 64 -23.21 5.86 -13.92
CA SER A 64 -22.02 6.59 -14.39
C SER A 64 -20.77 6.05 -13.69
N MET A 65 -19.66 5.99 -14.41
CA MET A 65 -18.37 5.67 -13.79
C MET A 65 -17.85 6.91 -13.04
N VAL A 66 -17.41 6.71 -11.80
CA VAL A 66 -16.94 7.79 -10.93
C VAL A 66 -15.60 7.45 -10.31
N LEU A 67 -14.78 8.46 -10.09
CA LEU A 67 -13.59 8.43 -9.24
C LEU A 67 -13.95 9.05 -7.89
N THR A 68 -13.63 8.38 -6.78
CA THR A 68 -13.80 8.97 -5.44
C THR A 68 -12.52 8.97 -4.64
N TRP A 69 -12.30 10.03 -3.88
CA TRP A 69 -11.12 10.16 -3.02
C TRP A 69 -11.39 11.06 -1.84
N SER A 70 -10.63 10.87 -0.75
CA SER A 70 -10.65 11.79 0.38
C SER A 70 -9.71 12.97 0.14
N GLU A 71 -10.20 14.18 0.38
CA GLU A 71 -9.47 15.44 0.29
C GLU A 71 -9.86 16.33 1.48
N LYS A 72 -8.87 16.80 2.25
CA LYS A 72 -9.10 17.64 3.46
C LYS A 72 -10.18 17.07 4.39
N GLY A 73 -10.15 15.76 4.63
CA GLY A 73 -11.11 15.05 5.50
C GLY A 73 -12.50 14.82 4.89
N LYS A 74 -12.76 15.26 3.65
CA LYS A 74 -14.07 15.10 2.98
C LYS A 74 -13.97 14.13 1.81
N SER A 75 -15.03 13.37 1.56
CA SER A 75 -15.13 12.55 0.35
C SER A 75 -15.45 13.43 -0.86
N ARG A 76 -14.68 13.25 -1.93
CA ARG A 76 -14.88 13.87 -3.23
C ARG A 76 -15.26 12.82 -4.25
N LEU A 77 -16.03 13.24 -5.25
CA LEU A 77 -16.53 12.40 -6.31
C LEU A 77 -16.45 13.16 -7.63
N LEU A 78 -15.95 12.49 -8.67
CA LEU A 78 -15.86 13.02 -10.02
C LEU A 78 -16.38 11.98 -11.01
N SER A 79 -17.32 12.37 -11.88
CA SER A 79 -17.75 11.52 -12.99
C SER A 79 -16.65 11.42 -14.05
N ILE A 80 -16.40 10.21 -14.54
CA ILE A 80 -15.38 9.91 -15.53
C ILE A 80 -16.04 9.78 -16.91
N PRO A 81 -15.58 10.50 -17.94
CA PRO A 81 -16.03 10.29 -19.31
C PRO A 81 -15.79 8.83 -19.76
N SER A 82 -16.73 8.23 -20.49
CA SER A 82 -16.68 6.82 -20.91
C SER A 82 -15.34 6.43 -21.58
N GLY A 83 -14.82 7.29 -22.46
CA GLY A 83 -13.54 7.09 -23.15
C GLY A 83 -12.30 7.10 -22.26
N ARG A 84 -12.40 7.49 -20.98
CA ARG A 84 -11.26 7.59 -20.04
C ARG A 84 -11.33 6.60 -18.87
N VAL A 85 -12.41 5.83 -18.76
CA VAL A 85 -12.64 4.94 -17.60
C VAL A 85 -11.48 3.96 -17.41
N VAL A 86 -11.05 3.30 -18.48
CA VAL A 86 -9.96 2.31 -18.43
C VAL A 86 -8.63 2.96 -18.01
N GLU A 87 -8.32 4.11 -18.59
CA GLU A 87 -7.12 4.89 -18.28
C GLU A 87 -7.08 5.29 -16.79
N VAL A 88 -8.16 5.90 -16.29
CA VAL A 88 -8.25 6.38 -14.90
C VAL A 88 -8.24 5.20 -13.93
N LYS A 89 -8.94 4.11 -14.25
CA LYS A 89 -8.95 2.89 -13.42
C LYS A 89 -7.53 2.31 -13.29
N LYS A 90 -6.78 2.18 -14.39
CA LYS A 90 -5.39 1.71 -14.35
C LYS A 90 -4.51 2.61 -13.47
N LYS A 91 -4.61 3.92 -13.62
CA LYS A 91 -3.83 4.89 -12.81
C LYS A 91 -4.21 4.85 -11.31
N SER A 92 -5.49 4.61 -11.01
CA SER A 92 -6.00 4.41 -9.65
C SER A 92 -5.46 3.13 -9.01
N GLU A 93 -5.44 2.04 -9.76
CA GLU A 93 -4.86 0.77 -9.30
C GLU A 93 -3.35 0.88 -9.05
N GLU A 94 -2.60 1.58 -9.91
CA GLU A 94 -1.18 1.86 -9.68
C GLU A 94 -0.96 2.70 -8.42
N TYR A 95 -1.80 3.70 -8.18
CA TYR A 95 -1.73 4.49 -6.94
C TYR A 95 -1.96 3.61 -5.71
N LEU A 96 -2.93 2.70 -5.73
CA LEU A 96 -3.17 1.76 -4.63
C LEU A 96 -1.97 0.82 -4.42
N ARG A 97 -1.39 0.28 -5.51
CA ARG A 97 -0.15 -0.53 -5.43
C ARG A 97 0.98 0.23 -4.77
N PHE A 98 1.23 1.46 -5.21
CA PHE A 98 2.26 2.32 -4.65
C PHE A 98 2.03 2.58 -3.15
N ARG A 99 0.78 2.90 -2.76
CA ARG A 99 0.43 3.16 -1.35
C ARG A 99 0.62 1.92 -0.46
N ARG A 100 0.26 0.74 -0.95
CA ARG A 100 0.48 -0.54 -0.25
C ARG A 100 1.97 -0.85 -0.12
N ALA A 101 2.74 -0.66 -1.19
CA ALA A 101 4.19 -0.84 -1.16
C ALA A 101 4.84 0.07 -0.10
N ARG A 102 4.47 1.36 -0.07
CA ARG A 102 4.95 2.30 0.96
C ARG A 102 4.60 1.85 2.37
N ALA A 103 3.38 1.37 2.61
CA ALA A 103 2.98 0.87 3.93
C ALA A 103 3.83 -0.35 4.33
N ARG A 104 4.02 -1.30 3.41
CA ARG A 104 4.83 -2.50 3.65
C ARG A 104 6.30 -2.17 3.89
N VAL A 105 6.87 -1.17 3.19
CA VAL A 105 8.22 -0.67 3.47
C VAL A 105 8.35 -0.25 4.93
N THR A 106 7.39 0.51 5.46
CA THR A 106 7.41 0.94 6.88
C THR A 106 7.39 -0.25 7.84
N GLU A 107 6.55 -1.25 7.57
CA GLU A 107 6.48 -2.46 8.39
C GLU A 107 7.80 -3.24 8.36
N ILE A 108 8.38 -3.46 7.18
CA ILE A 108 9.65 -4.17 7.03
C ILE A 108 10.76 -3.46 7.80
N HIS A 109 10.82 -2.12 7.77
CA HIS A 109 11.82 -1.39 8.55
C HIS A 109 11.66 -1.60 10.06
N ARG A 110 10.42 -1.62 10.58
CA ARG A 110 10.18 -1.94 12.00
C ARG A 110 10.63 -3.37 12.34
N GLU A 111 10.35 -4.32 11.46
CA GLU A 111 10.79 -5.71 11.62
C GLU A 111 12.33 -5.82 11.62
N ILE A 112 13.01 -5.11 10.72
CA ILE A 112 14.48 -5.05 10.66
C ILE A 112 15.06 -4.49 11.96
N LEU A 113 14.55 -3.35 12.44
CA LEU A 113 14.99 -2.75 13.70
C LEU A 113 14.82 -3.73 14.87
N GLY A 114 13.65 -4.37 14.99
CA GLY A 114 13.43 -5.36 16.05
C GLY A 114 14.36 -6.57 15.97
N VAL A 115 14.78 -7.00 14.78
CA VAL A 115 15.81 -8.05 14.62
C VAL A 115 17.18 -7.54 15.07
N MET A 116 17.53 -6.30 14.73
CA MET A 116 18.80 -5.68 15.14
C MET A 116 18.89 -5.55 16.67
N ASP A 117 17.83 -5.09 17.33
CA ASP A 117 17.76 -4.95 18.79
C ASP A 117 17.97 -6.31 19.49
N ARG A 118 17.39 -7.38 18.94
CA ARG A 118 17.58 -8.74 19.45
C ARG A 118 19.01 -9.24 19.26
N ILE A 119 19.62 -8.97 18.10
CA ILE A 119 21.01 -9.32 17.84
C ILE A 119 21.93 -8.57 18.81
N GLU A 120 21.68 -7.27 19.05
CA GLU A 120 22.43 -6.47 20.01
C GLU A 120 22.31 -7.08 21.42
N LYS A 121 21.08 -7.33 21.89
CA LYS A 121 20.84 -7.91 23.22
C LYS A 121 21.60 -9.21 23.45
N LEU A 122 21.69 -10.07 22.44
CA LEU A 122 22.43 -11.34 22.53
C LEU A 122 23.96 -11.16 22.50
N ARG A 123 24.46 -10.10 21.87
CA ARG A 123 25.89 -9.85 21.69
C ARG A 123 26.48 -8.88 22.72
N ARG A 124 25.63 -8.11 23.40
CA ARG A 124 26.07 -7.06 24.32
C ARG A 124 26.66 -7.69 25.58
N GLU A 125 27.92 -7.37 25.85
CA GLU A 125 28.59 -7.66 27.11
C GLU A 125 28.45 -6.44 28.04
N GLU A 126 28.56 -6.64 29.35
CA GLU A 126 28.60 -5.52 30.28
C GLU A 126 29.89 -4.71 30.07
N PRO A 127 29.86 -3.37 30.19
CA PRO A 127 31.08 -2.58 30.18
C PRO A 127 32.03 -3.08 31.27
N LEU A 128 33.31 -3.25 30.92
CA LEU A 128 34.36 -3.57 31.88
C LEU A 128 34.37 -2.46 32.95
N ARG A 129 34.01 -2.82 34.19
CA ARG A 129 34.18 -1.97 35.37
C ARG A 129 35.50 -2.29 36.05
#